data_AF-A0A9K3DBL1-F1
#
_entry.id   AF-A0A9K3DBL1-F1
#
_cell.length_a   1.000
_cell.length_b   1.000
_cell.length_c   1.000
_cell.angle_alpha   90.00
_cell.angle_beta   90.00
_cell.angle_gamma   90.00
#
_symmetry.space_group_name_H-M   'P 1'
#
loop_
_entity.id
_entity.type
_entity.pdbx_description
1 polymer ?
#
loop_
_entity_poly.entity_id
_entity_poly.type
_entity_poly.pdbx_seq_one_letter_code
_entity_poly.pdbx_strand_id
1 'polypeptide(L)'
;KRTVCLDGVAEAIYKASDGAVRVSDLVQGDTTTMEILKVGEEDKRKHYRAVVFCESPLDTPEALERCRAVVDIDINQRTPVRVLHRRTLATRVKMIHSVTLKPINSHYAVADIVGSAGTYIKEFVHGDMGRTRPSLGHILSGLPQAATAPRCEILQLD
;
A
#
# COMPACT_ATOMS: atom_id res chain seq x y z
N LYS A 1 16.96 -33.40 20.83
CA LYS A 1 17.15 -32.81 19.46
C LYS A 1 15.84 -33.03 18.72
N ARG A 2 14.89 -32.08 18.65
CA ARG A 2 14.88 -30.77 17.95
C ARG A 2 15.20 -30.85 16.46
N THR A 3 14.85 -31.96 15.81
CA THR A 3 14.75 -32.01 14.35
C THR A 3 13.25 -31.93 14.03
N VAL A 4 12.77 -30.77 13.62
CA VAL A 4 11.38 -30.58 13.20
C VAL A 4 11.33 -30.81 11.69
N CYS A 5 10.42 -31.67 11.23
CA CYS A 5 10.14 -31.82 9.81
C CYS A 5 9.40 -30.57 9.33
N LEU A 6 10.10 -29.66 8.64
CA LEU A 6 9.53 -28.38 8.20
C LEU A 6 8.45 -28.57 7.14
N ASP A 7 8.60 -29.53 6.22
CA ASP A 7 7.58 -29.84 5.20
C ASP A 7 6.25 -30.28 5.84
N GLY A 8 6.33 -31.12 6.89
CA GLY A 8 5.15 -31.54 7.65
C GLY A 8 4.45 -30.39 8.37
N VAL A 9 5.20 -29.36 8.78
CA VAL A 9 4.64 -28.14 9.41
C VAL A 9 3.92 -27.27 8.38
N ALA A 10 4.49 -27.07 7.20
CA ALA A 10 3.86 -26.28 6.13
C ALA A 10 2.51 -26.90 5.70
N GLU A 11 2.46 -28.21 5.52
CA GLU A 11 1.23 -28.95 5.20
C GLU A 11 0.20 -28.89 6.33
N ALA A 12 0.64 -29.00 7.58
CA ALA A 12 -0.25 -28.88 8.73
C ALA A 12 -0.89 -27.48 8.82
N ILE A 13 -0.13 -26.42 8.53
CA ILE A 13 -0.66 -25.04 8.48
C ILE A 13 -1.70 -24.90 7.37
N TYR A 14 -1.41 -25.40 6.17
CA TYR A 14 -2.34 -25.33 5.04
C TYR A 14 -3.68 -25.98 5.38
N LYS A 15 -3.66 -27.21 5.91
CA LYS A 15 -4.86 -27.94 6.32
C LYS A 15 -5.60 -27.25 7.47
N ALA A 16 -4.88 -26.78 8.49
CA ALA A 16 -5.50 -26.08 9.63
C ALA A 16 -6.15 -24.74 9.24
N SER A 17 -5.67 -24.11 8.17
CA SER A 17 -6.24 -22.89 7.61
C SER A 17 -7.38 -23.11 6.61
N ASP A 18 -7.83 -24.35 6.42
CA ASP A 18 -8.79 -24.73 5.37
C ASP A 18 -8.38 -24.22 3.98
N GLY A 19 -7.07 -24.30 3.70
CA GLY A 19 -6.47 -23.87 2.44
C GLY A 19 -6.26 -22.36 2.27
N ALA A 20 -6.61 -21.53 3.25
CA ALA A 20 -6.48 -20.06 3.15
C ALA A 20 -5.02 -19.57 3.24
N VAL A 21 -4.12 -20.32 3.89
CA VAL A 21 -2.73 -19.94 4.11
C VAL A 21 -1.79 -21.00 3.56
N ARG A 22 -0.83 -20.60 2.72
CA ARG A 22 0.27 -21.44 2.26
C ARG A 22 1.60 -20.87 2.74
N VAL A 23 2.49 -21.75 3.20
CA VAL A 23 3.86 -21.41 3.59
C VAL A 23 4.82 -21.92 2.51
N SER A 24 5.71 -21.05 2.05
CA SER A 24 6.84 -21.41 1.19
C SER A 24 8.15 -21.11 1.92
N ASP A 25 9.23 -21.76 1.49
CA ASP A 25 10.60 -21.48 1.95
C ASP A 25 10.75 -21.50 3.48
N LEU A 26 10.07 -22.43 4.15
CA LEU A 26 10.10 -22.54 5.59
C LEU A 26 11.51 -22.93 6.06
N VAL A 27 12.12 -22.05 6.85
CA VAL A 27 13.45 -22.26 7.43
C VAL A 27 13.38 -22.08 8.94
N GLN A 28 14.30 -22.73 9.65
CA GLN A 28 14.47 -22.50 11.07
C GLN A 28 15.21 -21.17 11.28
N GLY A 29 14.52 -20.18 11.85
CA GLY A 29 15.11 -18.88 12.17
C GLY A 29 16.01 -18.91 13.40
N ASP A 30 16.99 -18.02 13.41
CA ASP A 30 17.89 -17.71 14.51
C ASP A 30 17.84 -16.20 14.85
N THR A 31 18.69 -15.73 15.78
CA THR A 31 18.75 -14.30 16.13
C THR A 31 19.07 -13.42 14.93
N THR A 32 19.99 -13.87 14.06
CA THR A 32 20.35 -13.18 12.80
C THR A 32 19.15 -12.98 11.89
N THR A 33 18.32 -14.02 11.75
CA THR A 33 17.09 -13.99 10.95
C THR A 33 16.13 -12.92 11.48
N MET A 34 16.00 -12.79 12.80
CA MET A 34 15.13 -11.78 13.43
C MET A 34 15.63 -10.35 13.20
N GLU A 35 16.95 -10.13 13.23
CA GLU A 35 17.56 -8.84 12.92
C GLU A 35 17.31 -8.43 11.46
N ILE A 36 17.51 -9.36 10.51
CA ILE A 36 17.24 -9.13 9.09
C ILE A 36 15.76 -8.77 8.85
N LEU A 37 14.84 -9.47 9.51
CA LEU A 37 13.40 -9.17 9.39
C LEU A 37 13.06 -7.78 9.92
N LYS A 38 13.67 -7.37 11.03
CA LYS A 38 13.45 -6.06 11.65
C LYS A 38 13.98 -4.92 10.78
N VAL A 39 15.21 -5.04 10.27
CA VAL A 39 15.77 -4.04 9.33
C VAL A 39 14.91 -3.97 8.07
N GLY A 40 14.49 -5.12 7.55
CA GLY A 40 13.60 -5.20 6.40
C GLY A 40 12.18 -4.66 6.63
N GLU A 41 11.76 -4.42 7.88
CA GLU A 41 10.48 -3.79 8.17
C GLU A 41 10.47 -2.32 7.75
N GLU A 42 11.58 -1.60 7.96
CA GLU A 42 11.69 -0.15 7.78
C GLU A 42 12.14 0.24 6.36
N ASP A 43 13.05 -0.53 5.75
CA ASP A 43 13.71 -0.14 4.51
C ASP A 43 13.09 -0.73 3.23
N LYS A 44 12.18 -1.71 3.36
CA LYS A 44 11.63 -2.39 2.18
C LYS A 44 10.55 -1.56 1.51
N ARG A 45 10.72 -1.36 0.20
CA ARG A 45 9.64 -0.99 -0.72
C ARG A 45 8.55 -2.05 -0.65
N LYS A 46 7.30 -1.62 -0.53
CA LYS A 46 6.12 -2.48 -0.52
C LYS A 46 5.32 -2.22 -1.79
N HIS A 47 5.03 -3.30 -2.51
CA HIS A 47 4.27 -3.27 -3.76
C HIS A 47 2.83 -3.65 -3.44
N TYR A 48 1.90 -2.86 -3.94
CA TYR A 48 0.47 -3.07 -3.77
C TYR A 48 -0.20 -3.02 -5.12
N ARG A 49 -1.27 -3.80 -5.27
CA ARG A 49 -2.18 -3.70 -6.40
C ARG A 49 -3.57 -3.42 -5.88
N ALA A 50 -4.20 -2.39 -6.42
CA ALA A 50 -5.53 -1.99 -5.98
C ALA A 50 -6.47 -1.78 -7.15
N VAL A 51 -7.75 -2.11 -6.97
CA VAL A 51 -8.80 -1.61 -7.84
C VAL A 51 -9.29 -0.31 -7.23
N VAL A 52 -9.18 0.78 -7.99
CA VAL A 52 -9.55 2.12 -7.53
C VAL A 52 -10.65 2.72 -8.39
N PHE A 53 -11.50 3.52 -7.74
CA PHE A 53 -12.46 4.42 -8.38
C PHE A 53 -11.99 5.86 -8.20
N CYS A 54 -12.21 6.72 -9.18
CA CYS A 54 -12.07 8.17 -9.02
C CYS A 54 -13.17 8.93 -9.77
N GLU A 55 -13.62 10.06 -9.21
CA GLU A 55 -14.60 10.95 -9.85
C GLU A 55 -14.06 11.57 -11.14
N SER A 56 -12.76 11.84 -11.21
CA SER A 56 -12.11 12.34 -12.42
C SER A 56 -11.73 11.19 -13.37
N PRO A 57 -11.78 11.41 -14.71
CA PRO A 57 -11.38 10.42 -15.69
C PRO A 57 -9.93 9.91 -15.54
N LEU A 58 -9.76 8.59 -15.46
CA LEU A 58 -8.49 7.86 -15.26
C LEU A 58 -7.84 7.38 -16.55
N ASP A 59 -8.60 7.34 -17.65
CA ASP A 59 -8.16 6.90 -18.98
C ASP A 59 -7.56 8.02 -19.83
N THR A 60 -7.53 9.25 -19.31
CA THR A 60 -6.94 10.40 -20.01
C THR A 60 -5.42 10.29 -20.05
N PRO A 61 -4.77 10.67 -21.17
CA PRO A 61 -3.31 10.70 -21.27
C PRO A 61 -2.65 11.49 -20.12
N GLU A 62 -3.27 12.60 -19.71
CA GLU A 62 -2.77 13.46 -18.64
C GLU A 62 -2.82 12.77 -17.28
N ALA A 63 -3.91 12.05 -16.95
CA ALA A 63 -4.00 11.30 -15.70
C ALA A 63 -2.95 10.19 -15.65
N LEU A 64 -2.82 9.43 -16.74
CA LEU A 64 -1.84 8.36 -16.85
C LEU A 64 -0.41 8.89 -16.73
N GLU A 65 -0.12 10.03 -17.35
CA GLU A 65 1.20 10.64 -17.30
C GLU A 65 1.52 11.21 -15.93
N ARG A 66 0.57 11.89 -15.27
CA ARG A 66 0.77 12.37 -13.89
C ARG A 66 1.06 11.24 -12.92
N CYS A 67 0.39 10.09 -13.05
CA CYS A 67 0.72 8.92 -12.26
C CYS A 67 2.12 8.37 -12.58
N ARG A 68 2.46 8.19 -13.87
CA ARG A 68 3.80 7.70 -14.28
C ARG A 68 4.94 8.63 -13.87
N ALA A 69 4.68 9.94 -13.80
CA ALA A 69 5.65 10.93 -13.36
C ALA A 69 5.92 10.88 -11.84
N VAL A 70 5.16 10.11 -11.08
CA VAL A 70 5.43 9.90 -9.65
C VAL A 70 6.71 9.08 -9.51
N VAL A 71 7.75 9.73 -9.01
CA VAL A 71 9.02 9.11 -8.63
C VAL A 71 9.43 9.66 -7.27
N ASP A 72 9.48 8.77 -6.27
CA ASP A 72 9.98 9.06 -4.92
C ASP A 72 9.40 10.35 -4.30
N ILE A 73 8.07 10.49 -4.30
CA ILE A 73 7.40 11.67 -3.73
C ILE A 73 7.10 11.47 -2.24
N ASP A 74 7.25 12.55 -1.48
CA ASP A 74 6.84 12.59 -0.08
C ASP A 74 5.33 12.86 0.07
N ILE A 75 4.72 12.13 0.98
CA ILE A 75 3.35 12.31 1.43
C ILE A 75 3.30 12.48 2.94
N ASN A 76 2.45 13.39 3.40
CA ASN A 76 2.17 13.60 4.81
C ASN A 76 0.93 12.81 5.21
N GLN A 77 1.11 11.75 6.00
CA GLN A 77 0.01 10.94 6.50
C GLN A 77 -0.21 11.20 7.99
N ARG A 78 -1.33 11.80 8.34
CA ARG A 78 -1.82 11.73 9.72
C ARG A 78 -2.28 10.29 9.99
N THR A 79 -2.13 9.87 11.24
CA THR A 79 -2.56 8.53 11.69
C THR A 79 -4.02 8.30 11.27
N PRO A 80 -4.32 7.30 10.42
CA PRO A 80 -5.64 7.15 9.82
C PRO A 80 -6.77 7.08 10.84
N VAL A 81 -7.93 7.64 10.50
CA VAL A 81 -9.12 7.63 11.39
C VAL A 81 -9.43 6.22 11.88
N ARG A 82 -9.43 5.23 10.97
CA ARG A 82 -9.75 3.84 11.29
C ARG A 82 -8.80 3.17 12.30
N VAL A 83 -7.59 3.71 12.51
CA VAL A 83 -6.62 3.17 13.48
C VAL A 83 -6.37 4.08 14.68
N LEU A 84 -7.03 5.24 14.76
CA LEU A 84 -6.81 6.20 15.86
C LEU A 84 -7.06 5.59 17.24
N HIS A 85 -8.01 4.66 17.36
CA HIS A 85 -8.33 3.98 18.61
C HIS A 85 -7.16 3.15 19.18
N ARG A 86 -6.16 2.80 18.35
CA ARG A 86 -5.04 1.92 18.72
C ARG A 86 -3.67 2.54 18.46
N ARG A 87 -3.60 3.73 17.85
CA ARG A 87 -2.34 4.40 17.49
C ARG A 87 -2.42 5.86 17.88
N THR A 88 -1.34 6.36 18.47
CA THR A 88 -1.17 7.77 18.79
C THR A 88 -1.34 8.64 17.55
N LEU A 89 -2.10 9.72 17.68
CA LEU A 89 -2.25 10.72 16.63
C LEU A 89 -0.89 11.38 16.35
N ALA A 90 -0.34 11.09 15.18
CA ALA A 90 0.86 11.75 14.66
C ALA A 90 0.78 11.88 13.13
N THR A 91 1.45 12.90 12.59
CA THR A 91 1.73 13.05 11.16
C THR A 91 3.10 12.43 10.87
N ARG A 92 3.18 11.60 9.84
CA ARG A 92 4.43 10.98 9.40
C ARG A 92 4.62 11.25 7.92
N VAL A 93 5.84 11.63 7.56
CA VAL A 93 6.25 11.66 6.15
C VAL A 93 6.45 10.21 5.70
N LYS A 94 5.86 9.87 4.58
CA LYS A 94 5.97 8.58 3.90
C LYS A 94 6.28 8.83 2.43
N MET A 95 6.83 7.83 1.77
CA MET A 95 7.25 7.97 0.38
C MET A 95 6.41 7.07 -0.52
N ILE A 96 5.94 7.64 -1.62
CA ILE A 96 5.40 6.88 -2.74
C ILE A 96 6.47 6.86 -3.82
N HIS A 97 7.05 5.68 -4.02
CA HIS A 97 8.12 5.46 -4.98
C HIS A 97 7.60 5.50 -6.42
N SER A 98 6.42 4.93 -6.67
CA SER A 98 5.79 4.97 -7.99
C SER A 98 4.29 4.67 -7.92
N VAL A 99 3.58 5.17 -8.94
CA VAL A 99 2.17 4.85 -9.20
C VAL A 99 2.00 4.58 -10.68
N THR A 100 1.32 3.50 -11.05
CA THR A 100 0.88 3.30 -12.44
C THR A 100 -0.57 2.86 -12.47
N LEU A 101 -1.29 3.30 -13.51
CA LEU A 101 -2.69 2.98 -13.70
C LEU A 101 -2.87 2.14 -14.97
N LYS A 102 -3.72 1.12 -14.87
CA LYS A 102 -4.27 0.36 -15.99
C LYS A 102 -5.78 0.59 -15.99
N PRO A 103 -6.29 1.53 -16.80
CA PRO A 103 -7.71 1.84 -16.85
C PRO A 103 -8.54 0.60 -17.19
N ILE A 104 -9.63 0.42 -16.46
CA ILE A 104 -10.71 -0.52 -16.77
C ILE A 104 -11.79 0.22 -17.58
N ASN A 105 -12.08 1.45 -17.17
CA ASN A 105 -12.90 2.43 -17.90
C ASN A 105 -12.53 3.84 -17.38
N SER A 106 -13.32 4.85 -17.75
CA SER A 106 -13.03 6.24 -17.38
C SER A 106 -12.95 6.50 -15.88
N HIS A 107 -13.63 5.74 -15.01
CA HIS A 107 -13.63 6.00 -13.57
C HIS A 107 -12.96 4.91 -12.73
N TYR A 108 -12.60 3.79 -13.34
CA TYR A 108 -12.04 2.64 -12.65
C TYR A 108 -10.71 2.24 -13.26
N ALA A 109 -9.73 1.94 -12.42
CA ALA A 109 -8.42 1.46 -12.86
C ALA A 109 -7.84 0.45 -11.87
N VAL A 110 -6.96 -0.41 -12.37
CA VAL A 110 -6.01 -1.13 -11.54
C VAL A 110 -4.81 -0.22 -11.29
N ALA A 111 -4.53 0.10 -10.04
CA ALA A 111 -3.39 0.88 -9.60
C ALA A 111 -2.30 -0.04 -9.04
N ASP A 112 -1.12 -0.03 -9.66
CA ASP A 112 0.09 -0.61 -9.07
C ASP A 112 0.82 0.52 -8.32
N ILE A 113 0.99 0.37 -7.01
CA ILE A 113 1.53 1.40 -6.11
C ILE A 113 2.73 0.84 -5.36
N VAL A 114 3.84 1.57 -5.35
CA VAL A 114 5.03 1.23 -4.56
C VAL A 114 5.23 2.28 -3.48
N GLY A 115 5.12 1.88 -2.22
CA GLY A 115 5.27 2.77 -1.07
C GLY A 115 6.38 2.33 -0.13
N SER A 116 6.85 3.26 0.70
CA SER A 116 7.77 2.93 1.80
C SER A 116 7.06 2.19 2.93
N ALA A 117 7.83 1.60 3.83
CA ALA A 117 7.32 0.87 4.98
C ALA A 117 6.30 1.66 5.82
N GLY A 118 5.23 1.00 6.22
CA GLY A 118 4.18 1.58 7.06
C GLY A 118 3.34 2.67 6.39
N THR A 119 3.41 2.79 5.06
CA THR A 119 2.52 3.66 4.28
C THR A 119 1.09 3.14 4.32
N TYR A 120 0.14 4.00 4.64
CA TYR A 120 -1.28 3.68 4.66
C TYR A 120 -1.88 3.86 3.26
N ILE A 121 -1.87 2.81 2.45
CA ILE A 121 -2.23 2.86 1.02
C ILE A 121 -3.69 3.25 0.79
N LYS A 122 -4.63 2.73 1.59
CA LYS A 122 -6.05 3.11 1.49
C LYS A 122 -6.18 4.63 1.63
N GLU A 123 -5.58 5.17 2.68
CA GLU A 123 -5.61 6.60 2.97
C GLU A 123 -4.82 7.46 1.97
N PHE A 124 -3.78 6.91 1.33
CA PHE A 124 -3.15 7.56 0.19
C PHE A 124 -4.10 7.65 -1.02
N VAL A 125 -4.91 6.62 -1.28
CA VAL A 125 -5.91 6.65 -2.36
C VAL A 125 -7.02 7.64 -2.06
N HIS A 126 -7.74 7.47 -0.95
CA HIS A 126 -8.95 8.25 -0.66
C HIS A 126 -8.71 9.54 0.14
N GLY A 127 -7.46 9.83 0.53
CA GLY A 127 -7.06 11.07 1.20
C GLY A 127 -7.47 11.21 2.68
N ASP A 128 -8.23 10.25 3.21
CA ASP A 128 -8.73 10.21 4.61
C ASP A 128 -9.32 11.56 5.07
N MET A 129 -10.25 12.14 4.29
CA MET A 129 -10.83 13.46 4.56
C MET A 129 -9.78 14.58 4.68
N GLY A 130 -8.75 14.54 3.82
CA GLY A 130 -7.67 15.52 3.77
C GLY A 130 -6.55 15.31 4.79
N ARG A 131 -6.53 14.16 5.47
CA ARG A 131 -5.50 13.75 6.45
C ARG A 131 -4.26 13.14 5.81
N THR A 132 -4.33 12.77 4.53
CA THR A 132 -3.19 12.39 3.70
C THR A 132 -3.03 13.35 2.52
N ARG A 133 -1.85 13.98 2.39
CA ARG A 133 -1.56 14.95 1.30
C ARG A 133 -0.09 14.83 0.82
N PRO A 134 0.17 14.78 -0.50
CA PRO A 134 -0.82 14.55 -1.56
C PRO A 134 -1.45 13.15 -1.44
N SER A 135 -2.66 13.02 -1.97
CA SER A 135 -3.35 11.73 -2.18
C SER A 135 -3.38 11.40 -3.69
N LEU A 136 -3.86 10.21 -4.06
CA LEU A 136 -4.04 9.85 -5.47
C LEU A 136 -4.88 10.88 -6.24
N GLY A 137 -5.96 11.38 -5.64
CA GLY A 137 -6.78 12.42 -6.25
C GLY A 137 -5.98 13.71 -6.54
N HIS A 138 -5.08 14.13 -5.64
CA HIS A 138 -4.23 15.31 -5.87
C HIS A 138 -3.29 15.10 -7.07
N ILE A 139 -2.70 13.90 -7.16
CA ILE A 139 -1.81 13.53 -8.27
C ILE A 139 -2.59 13.56 -9.58
N LEU A 140 -3.77 12.93 -9.61
CA LEU A 140 -4.61 12.84 -10.80
C LEU A 140 -5.11 14.19 -11.31
N SER A 141 -5.42 15.12 -10.41
CA SER A 141 -5.92 16.44 -10.79
C SER A 141 -4.82 17.48 -11.06
N GLY A 142 -3.56 17.18 -10.69
CA GLY A 142 -2.47 18.16 -10.74
C GLY A 142 -2.69 19.37 -9.84
N LEU A 143 -3.59 19.26 -8.85
CA LEU A 143 -3.94 20.38 -7.97
C LEU A 143 -2.87 20.53 -6.87
N PRO A 144 -2.66 21.76 -6.37
CA PRO A 144 -1.82 21.99 -5.20
C PRO A 144 -2.29 21.16 -4.01
N GLN A 145 -1.35 20.72 -3.16
CA GLN A 145 -1.68 19.92 -1.97
C GLN A 145 -2.66 20.60 -1.02
N ALA A 146 -2.78 21.94 -1.05
CA ALA A 146 -3.73 22.69 -0.22
C ALA A 146 -5.19 22.58 -0.71
N ALA A 147 -5.40 22.30 -2.00
CA ALA A 147 -6.72 22.22 -2.60
C ALA A 147 -7.47 20.94 -2.17
N THR A 148 -8.78 20.92 -2.42
CA THR A 148 -9.59 19.70 -2.30
C THR A 148 -9.38 18.86 -3.55
N ALA A 149 -8.83 17.66 -3.38
CA ALA A 149 -8.69 16.70 -4.47
C ALA A 149 -10.04 16.05 -4.85
N PRO A 150 -10.19 15.59 -6.10
CA PRO A 150 -11.29 14.71 -6.48
C PRO A 150 -11.37 13.48 -5.59
N ARG A 151 -12.58 12.98 -5.37
CA ARG A 151 -12.76 11.78 -4.57
C ARG A 151 -12.20 10.58 -5.33
N CYS A 152 -11.39 9.80 -4.64
CA CYS A 152 -10.99 8.47 -5.05
C CYS A 152 -11.31 7.48 -3.95
N GLU A 153 -11.58 6.24 -4.31
CA GLU A 153 -11.92 5.14 -3.40
C GLU A 153 -11.14 3.89 -3.78
N ILE A 154 -10.91 3.04 -2.79
CA ILE A 154 -10.26 1.74 -2.98
C ILE A 154 -11.28 0.63 -2.80
N LEU A 155 -11.49 -0.17 -3.85
CA LEU A 155 -12.48 -1.25 -3.86
C LEU A 155 -11.85 -2.58 -3.41
N GLN A 156 -10.61 -2.80 -3.82
CA GLN A 156 -9.81 -3.97 -3.45
C GLN A 156 -8.35 -3.55 -3.30
N LEU A 157 -7.64 -4.18 -2.37
CA LEU A 157 -6.22 -3.99 -2.14
C LEU A 157 -5.59 -5.35 -1.88
N ASP A 158 -4.64 -5.72 -2.74
CA ASP A 158 -3.78 -6.89 -2.61
C ASP A 158 -2.40 -6.44 -2.09
#